data_AF-A0AAD8CK41-F1
#
_entry.id   AF-A0AAD8CK41-F1
#
_cell.length_a   1.000
_cell.length_b   1.000
_cell.length_c   1.000
_cell.angle_alpha   90.00
_cell.angle_beta   90.00
_cell.angle_gamma   90.00
#
_symmetry.space_group_name_H-M   'P 1'
#
loop_
_entity.id
_entity.type
_entity.pdbx_description
1 polymer ?
#
loop_
_entity_poly.entity_id
_entity_poly.type
_entity_poly.pdbx_seq_one_letter_code
_entity_poly.pdbx_strand_id
1 'polypeptide(L)'
;MTATRTKIEGFQTQISKYFSERGDAVAKASKQPHVGDYRQLVHELDQNQYSEIRIMVLEIRNIYAVLHDIICKNFNKIKKPKGDSKALIY
;
A
#
# COMPACT_ATOMS: atom_id res chain seq x y z
N MET A 1 11.52 8.57 -2.49
CA MET A 1 11.30 7.11 -2.39
C MET A 1 10.83 6.68 -1.00
N THR A 2 11.30 7.30 0.09
CA THR A 2 10.87 6.97 1.47
C THR A 2 9.36 7.04 1.67
N ALA A 3 8.68 8.08 1.15
CA ALA A 3 7.22 8.20 1.25
C ALA A 3 6.47 7.02 0.59
N THR A 4 6.96 6.55 -0.56
CA THR A 4 6.43 5.37 -1.25
C THR A 4 6.57 4.11 -0.39
N ARG A 5 7.73 3.94 0.26
CA ARG A 5 7.99 2.82 1.16
C ARG A 5 7.05 2.82 2.36
N THR A 6 6.90 3.95 3.04
CA THR A 6 5.97 4.09 4.18
C THR A 6 4.54 3.74 3.77
N LYS A 7 4.12 4.13 2.56
CA LYS A 7 2.79 3.79 2.05
C LYS A 7 2.59 2.28 1.85
N ILE A 8 3.59 1.61 1.27
CA ILE A 8 3.56 0.15 1.06
C ILE A 8 3.56 -0.60 2.40
N GLU A 9 4.34 -0.14 3.38
CA GLU A 9 4.33 -0.70 4.73
C GLU A 9 2.93 -0.57 5.37
N GLY A 10 2.24 0.56 5.15
CA GLY A 10 0.86 0.76 5.58
C GLY A 10 -0.13 -0.28 5.02
N PHE A 11 0.05 -0.73 3.76
CA PHE A 11 -0.80 -1.77 3.18
C PHE A 11 -0.69 -3.11 3.92
N GLN A 12 0.52 -3.46 4.36
CA GLN A 12 0.73 -4.69 5.13
C GLN A 12 0.01 -4.64 6.47
N THR A 13 0.05 -3.50 7.16
CA THR A 13 -0.69 -3.31 8.41
C THR A 13 -2.20 -3.40 8.19
N GLN A 14 -2.71 -2.83 7.11
CA GLN A 14 -4.15 -2.86 6.79
C GLN A 14 -4.65 -4.30 6.55
N ILE A 15 -3.88 -5.12 5.83
CA ILE A 15 -4.24 -6.54 5.60
C ILE A 15 -4.32 -7.31 6.92
N SER A 16 -3.33 -7.15 7.80
CA SER A 16 -3.33 -7.81 9.12
C SER A 16 -4.51 -7.35 9.98
N LYS A 17 -4.84 -6.05 9.91
CA LYS A 17 -5.95 -5.45 10.67
C LYS A 17 -7.30 -6.04 10.26
N TYR A 18 -7.55 -6.22 8.97
CA TYR A 18 -8.79 -6.84 8.48
C TYR A 18 -9.06 -8.21 9.11
N PHE A 19 -8.04 -9.09 9.17
CA PHE A 19 -8.21 -10.42 9.75
C PHE A 19 -8.57 -10.36 11.24
N SER A 20 -7.95 -9.44 11.99
CA SER A 20 -8.27 -9.25 13.41
C SER A 20 -9.70 -8.73 13.59
N GLU A 21 -10.06 -7.65 12.90
CA GLU A 21 -11.37 -7.00 13.05
C GLU A 21 -12.52 -7.91 12.59
N ARG A 22 -12.32 -8.64 11.49
CA ARG A 22 -13.29 -9.62 11.02
C ARG A 22 -13.45 -10.77 12.00
N GLY A 23 -12.35 -11.27 12.57
CA GLY A 23 -12.38 -12.32 13.59
C GLY A 23 -13.20 -11.90 14.81
N ASP A 24 -12.98 -10.68 15.29
CA ASP A 24 -13.73 -10.11 16.42
C ASP A 24 -15.22 -9.91 16.08
N ALA A 25 -15.54 -9.44 14.87
CA ALA A 25 -16.92 -9.29 14.41
C ALA A 25 -17.66 -10.64 14.36
N VAL A 26 -17.02 -11.68 13.81
CA VAL A 26 -17.58 -13.05 13.80
C VAL A 26 -17.75 -13.59 15.22
N ALA A 27 -16.79 -13.36 16.11
CA ALA A 27 -16.87 -13.80 17.50
C ALA A 27 -18.03 -13.12 18.26
N LYS A 28 -18.28 -11.83 17.99
CA LYS A 28 -19.44 -11.11 18.54
C LYS A 28 -20.76 -11.63 17.96
N ALA A 29 -20.82 -11.86 16.65
CA ALA A 29 -22.00 -12.38 15.98
C ALA A 29 -22.41 -13.77 16.49
N SER A 30 -21.44 -14.64 16.80
CA SER A 30 -21.72 -15.98 17.34
C SER A 30 -22.13 -15.96 18.82
N LYS A 31 -21.51 -15.09 19.64
CA LYS A 31 -21.83 -14.97 21.07
C LYS A 31 -23.13 -14.22 21.34
N GLN A 32 -23.53 -13.30 20.47
CA GLN A 32 -24.72 -12.46 20.61
C GLN A 32 -25.63 -12.56 19.38
N PRO A 33 -26.26 -13.71 19.12
CA PRO A 33 -27.00 -13.97 17.87
C PRO A 33 -28.24 -13.08 17.70
N HIS A 34 -28.78 -12.53 18.80
CA HIS A 34 -29.92 -11.61 18.80
C HIS A 34 -29.54 -10.21 18.26
N VAL A 35 -28.26 -9.86 18.25
CA VAL A 35 -27.78 -8.58 17.70
C VAL A 35 -27.44 -8.79 16.22
N GLY A 36 -28.38 -8.42 15.34
CA GLY A 36 -28.22 -8.56 13.89
C GLY A 36 -27.05 -7.75 13.32
N ASP A 37 -26.72 -6.62 13.94
CA ASP A 37 -25.68 -5.69 13.48
C ASP A 37 -24.29 -6.32 13.43
N TYR A 38 -24.00 -7.32 14.27
CA TYR A 38 -22.70 -8.00 14.20
C TYR A 38 -22.55 -8.85 12.95
N ARG A 39 -23.63 -9.43 12.42
CA ARG A 39 -23.59 -10.14 11.13
C ARG A 39 -23.42 -9.15 9.97
N GLN A 40 -24.12 -8.03 10.05
CA GLN A 40 -23.97 -6.95 9.09
C GLN A 40 -22.54 -6.39 9.06
N LEU A 41 -21.92 -6.19 10.23
CA LEU A 41 -20.54 -5.74 10.36
C LEU A 41 -19.55 -6.67 9.64
N VAL A 42 -19.73 -7.99 9.73
CA VAL A 42 -18.88 -8.95 9.00
C VAL A 42 -18.96 -8.70 7.50
N HIS A 43 -20.16 -8.50 6.96
CA HIS A 43 -20.36 -8.22 5.55
C HIS A 43 -19.78 -6.87 5.13
N GLU A 44 -19.92 -5.83 5.95
CA GLU A 44 -19.36 -4.51 5.67
C GLU A 44 -17.83 -4.51 5.69
N LEU A 45 -17.20 -5.22 6.62
CA LEU A 45 -15.76 -5.43 6.63
C LEU A 45 -15.28 -6.12 5.35
N ASP A 46 -16.01 -7.14 4.87
CA ASP A 46 -15.69 -7.85 3.62
C ASP A 46 -15.77 -6.92 2.40
N GLN A 47 -16.81 -6.07 2.30
CA GLN A 47 -16.98 -5.12 1.19
C GLN A 47 -15.93 -3.99 1.22
N ASN A 48 -15.61 -3.49 2.42
CA ASN A 48 -14.58 -2.49 2.60
C ASN A 48 -13.21 -3.05 2.22
N GLN A 49 -12.88 -4.27 2.66
CA GLN A 49 -11.61 -4.91 2.33
C GLN A 49 -11.46 -5.15 0.82
N TYR A 50 -12.53 -5.55 0.13
CA TYR A 50 -12.51 -5.67 -1.33
C TYR A 50 -12.14 -4.35 -2.00
N SER A 51 -12.79 -3.25 -1.59
CA SER A 51 -12.55 -1.92 -2.12
C SER A 51 -11.12 -1.43 -1.84
N GLU A 52 -10.63 -1.68 -0.62
CA GLU A 52 -9.27 -1.34 -0.22
C GLU A 52 -8.22 -2.11 -1.03
N ILE A 53 -8.35 -3.43 -1.19
CA ILE A 53 -7.43 -4.24 -2.00
C ILE A 53 -7.38 -3.71 -3.44
N ARG A 54 -8.54 -3.36 -4.02
CA ARG A 54 -8.61 -2.78 -5.36
C ARG A 54 -7.81 -1.48 -5.45
N ILE A 55 -7.94 -0.60 -4.45
CA ILE A 55 -7.17 0.65 -4.38
C ILE A 55 -5.68 0.36 -4.22
N MET A 56 -5.29 -0.56 -3.32
CA MET A 56 -3.89 -0.94 -3.10
C MET A 56 -3.21 -1.39 -4.40
N VAL A 57 -3.88 -2.23 -5.21
CA VAL A 57 -3.33 -2.68 -6.51
C VAL A 57 -3.14 -1.51 -7.48
N LEU A 58 -4.12 -0.61 -7.57
CA LEU A 58 -4.00 0.59 -8.41
C LEU A 58 -2.86 1.50 -7.95
N GLU A 59 -2.67 1.64 -6.64
CA GLU A 59 -1.57 2.41 -6.09
C GLU A 59 -0.21 1.79 -6.35
N ILE A 60 -0.07 0.46 -6.18
CA ILE A 60 1.17 -0.25 -6.50
C ILE A 60 1.54 -0.03 -7.97
N ARG A 61 0.58 -0.18 -8.90
CA ARG A 61 0.79 0.11 -10.32
C ARG A 61 1.26 1.55 -10.54
N ASN A 62 0.59 2.51 -9.93
CA ASN A 62 0.94 3.93 -10.08
C ASN A 62 2.33 4.24 -9.49
N ILE A 63 2.69 3.60 -8.38
CA ILE A 63 4.03 3.70 -7.78
C ILE A 63 5.10 3.25 -8.77
N TYR A 64 4.93 2.09 -9.41
CA TYR A 64 5.88 1.62 -10.42
C TYR A 64 6.01 2.62 -11.58
N ALA A 65 4.89 3.13 -12.09
CA ALA A 65 4.90 4.12 -13.18
C ALA A 65 5.66 5.40 -12.80
N VAL A 66 5.39 5.96 -11.62
CA VAL A 66 6.04 7.19 -11.13
C VAL A 66 7.53 6.97 -10.86
N LEU A 67 7.90 5.83 -10.25
CA LEU A 67 9.30 5.50 -9.99
C LEU A 67 10.07 5.33 -11.29
N HIS A 68 9.51 4.62 -12.27
CA HIS A 68 10.11 4.47 -13.58
C HIS A 68 10.31 5.83 -14.26
N ASP A 69 9.26 6.64 -14.32
CA ASP A 69 9.31 7.97 -14.96
C ASP A 69 10.39 8.87 -14.34
N ILE A 70 10.41 9.01 -13.01
CA ILE A 70 11.34 9.90 -12.33
C ILE A 70 12.79 9.41 -12.44
N ILE A 71 13.02 8.09 -12.39
CA ILE A 71 14.37 7.50 -12.53
C ILE A 71 14.86 7.68 -13.96
N CYS A 72 14.06 7.31 -14.96
CA CYS A 72 14.44 7.41 -16.37
C CYS A 72 14.78 8.85 -16.77
N LYS A 73 13.93 9.81 -16.38
CA LYS A 73 14.16 11.24 -16.67
C LYS A 73 15.46 11.78 -16.03
N ASN A 74 15.87 11.23 -14.89
CA ASN A 74 17.03 11.72 -14.14
C ASN A 74 18.24 10.77 -14.21
N PHE A 75 18.19 9.73 -15.03
CA PHE A 75 19.11 8.59 -14.99
C PHE A 75 20.58 9.01 -15.08
N ASN A 76 20.92 9.93 -15.99
CA ASN A 76 22.29 10.42 -16.16
C ASN A 76 22.82 11.14 -14.92
N LYS A 77 22.00 11.95 -14.26
CA LYS A 77 22.37 12.67 -13.03
C LYS A 77 22.45 11.73 -11.83
N ILE A 78 21.57 10.73 -11.76
CA ILE A 78 21.61 9.69 -10.72
C ILE A 78 22.89 8.85 -10.88
N LYS A 79 23.25 8.47 -12.11
CA LYS A 79 24.44 7.66 -12.42
C LYS A 79 25.76 8.43 -12.29
N LYS A 80 25.79 9.70 -12.73
CA LYS A 80 26.96 10.58 -12.71
C LYS A 80 26.62 11.90 -12.00
N PRO A 81 26.47 11.91 -10.67
CA PRO A 81 26.03 13.09 -9.93
C PRO A 81 26.99 14.28 -10.01
N LYS A 82 28.29 14.03 -10.29
CA LYS A 82 29.32 15.07 -10.48
C LYS A 82 29.69 15.31 -11.95
N GLY A 83 28.99 14.68 -12.89
CA GLY A 83 29.38 14.65 -14.31
C GLY A 83 30.60 13.77 -14.56
N ASP A 84 31.16 13.88 -15.76
CA ASP A 84 32.45 13.28 -16.08
C ASP A 84 33.58 14.16 -15.54
N SER A 85 34.62 13.56 -14.95
CA SER A 85 35.84 14.28 -14.60
C SER A 85 36.35 14.96 -15.86
N LYS A 86 36.36 16.30 -15.87
CA LYS A 86 37.10 17.05 -16.89
C LYS A 86 38.53 16.54 -16.83
N ALA A 87 39.01 15.94 -17.92
CA ALA A 87 40.40 15.56 -18.03
C ALA A 87 41.26 16.78 -17.67
N LEU A 88 42.22 16.60 -16.78
CA LEU A 88 43.23 17.62 -16.48
C LEU A 88 43.95 17.88 -17.80
N ILE A 89 43.75 19.07 -18.37
CA ILE A 89 44.52 19.55 -19.52
C ILE A 89 45.91 19.85 -18.93
N TYR A 90 46.88 18.99 -19.22
CA TYR A 90 48.30 19.21 -18.94
C TYR A 90 48.90 20.14 -20.00
#